data_AF-A0A8J6M4W1-F1
#
_entry.id   AF-A0A8J6M4W1-F1
#
_cell.length_a   1.000
_cell.length_b   1.000
_cell.length_c   1.000
_cell.angle_alpha   90.00
_cell.angle_beta   90.00
_cell.angle_gamma   90.00
#
_symmetry.space_group_name_H-M   'P 1'
#
loop_
_entity.id
_entity.type
_entity.pdbx_description
1 polymer ?
#
loop_
_entity_poly.entity_id
_entity_poly.type
_entity_poly.pdbx_seq_one_letter_code
_entity_poly.pdbx_strand_id
1 'polypeptide(L)'
;MRCPKRPSCFDKAGIRRRVLASSCYPAFFRGHQRVGTPEFLSMMRLRKIWAEGSFSVLKREHCISKIRKRGILAATEECLLAAMALNLKRMAKCHLSAIFRYLPIYYSAGATMGFS
;
A
#
# COMPACT_ATOMS: atom_id res chain seq x y z
N MET A 1 -29.33 11.89 39.82
CA MET A 1 -28.13 11.04 39.68
C MET A 1 -26.92 11.72 40.34
N ARG A 2 -26.55 11.34 41.56
CA ARG A 2 -25.30 11.78 42.23
C ARG A 2 -24.58 10.52 42.74
N CYS A 3 -23.45 10.18 42.12
CA CYS A 3 -22.60 9.09 42.60
C CYS A 3 -21.79 9.59 43.82
N PRO A 4 -21.89 8.96 45.00
CA PRO A 4 -21.17 9.39 46.20
C PRO A 4 -19.64 9.24 46.09
N LYS A 5 -19.13 8.38 45.19
CA LYS A 5 -17.68 8.23 44.94
C LYS A 5 -17.11 9.22 43.91
N ARG A 6 -17.94 10.11 43.35
CA ARG A 6 -17.49 11.09 42.35
C ARG A 6 -16.29 11.95 42.78
N PRO A 7 -16.16 12.40 44.06
CA PRO A 7 -15.01 13.19 44.49
C PRO A 7 -13.68 12.42 44.53
N SER A 8 -13.72 11.08 44.65
CA SER A 8 -12.52 10.24 44.64
C SER A 8 -12.18 9.69 43.25
N CYS A 9 -13.17 9.57 42.36
CA CYS A 9 -12.97 9.07 40.99
C CYS A 9 -12.44 10.14 40.01
N PHE A 10 -12.58 11.43 40.32
CA PHE A 10 -12.14 12.54 39.47
C PHE A 10 -11.22 13.48 40.24
N ASP A 11 -9.97 13.60 39.82
CA ASP A 11 -9.02 14.55 40.41
C ASP A 11 -9.51 16.00 40.17
N LYS A 12 -9.33 16.88 41.17
CA LYS A 12 -9.63 18.33 41.07
C LYS A 12 -8.89 19.00 39.91
N ALA A 13 -7.75 18.45 39.49
CA ALA A 13 -6.91 18.95 38.41
C ALA A 13 -7.52 18.79 37.01
N GLY A 14 -8.69 18.15 36.86
CA GLY A 14 -9.39 18.06 35.58
C GLY A 14 -8.65 17.25 34.50
N ILE A 15 -7.64 16.46 34.89
CA ILE A 15 -6.89 15.60 33.97
C ILE A 15 -7.81 14.46 33.52
N ARG A 16 -8.53 14.69 32.43
CA ARG A 16 -9.37 13.69 31.78
C ARG A 16 -8.46 12.69 31.06
N ARG A 17 -8.24 11.51 31.66
CA ARG A 17 -7.63 10.39 30.95
C ARG A 17 -8.59 9.92 29.85
N ARG A 18 -8.18 10.04 28.59
CA ARG A 18 -8.91 9.48 27.45
C ARG A 18 -8.81 7.96 27.52
N VAL A 19 -9.89 7.30 27.89
CA VAL A 19 -9.98 5.84 27.80
C VAL A 19 -10.30 5.48 26.35
N LEU A 20 -9.31 4.93 25.64
CA LEU A 20 -9.51 4.38 24.30
C LEU A 20 -10.14 2.98 24.43
N ALA A 21 -11.46 2.94 24.58
CA ALA A 21 -12.23 1.71 24.76
C ALA A 21 -12.52 0.93 23.46
N SER A 22 -11.75 1.18 22.38
CA SER A 22 -11.93 0.42 21.14
C SER A 22 -11.53 -1.03 21.36
N SER A 23 -12.33 -1.97 20.85
CA SER A 23 -11.97 -3.40 20.79
C SER A 23 -10.62 -3.63 20.09
N CYS A 24 -10.22 -2.73 19.20
CA CYS A 24 -8.96 -2.78 18.47
C CYS A 24 -7.76 -2.22 19.25
N TYR A 25 -7.97 -1.62 20.43
CA TYR A 25 -6.90 -0.97 21.19
C TYR A 25 -5.70 -1.89 21.50
N PRO A 26 -5.87 -3.17 21.86
CA PRO A 26 -4.73 -4.06 22.07
C PRO A 26 -3.84 -4.22 20.83
N ALA A 27 -4.44 -4.27 19.62
CA ALA A 27 -3.68 -4.36 18.37
C ALA A 27 -2.97 -3.05 18.04
N PHE A 28 -3.64 -1.92 18.23
CA PHE A 28 -3.05 -0.60 18.06
C PHE A 28 -1.84 -0.42 18.99
N PHE A 29 -1.99 -0.75 20.27
CA PHE A 29 -0.93 -0.61 21.26
C PHE A 29 0.30 -1.46 20.92
N ARG A 30 0.10 -2.73 20.53
CA ARG A 30 1.19 -3.60 20.04
C ARG A 30 1.89 -3.02 18.81
N GLY A 31 1.14 -2.43 17.89
CA GLY A 31 1.72 -1.75 16.73
C GLY A 31 2.54 -0.53 17.14
N HIS A 32 2.01 0.27 18.07
CA HIS A 32 2.68 1.48 18.57
C HIS A 32 3.98 1.17 19.31
N GLN A 33 4.03 0.10 20.09
CA GLN A 33 5.25 -0.36 20.77
C GLN A 33 6.40 -0.72 19.81
N ARG A 34 6.10 -1.08 18.56
CA ARG A 34 7.12 -1.40 17.55
C ARG A 34 7.67 -0.16 16.85
N VAL A 35 7.03 0.99 16.99
CA VAL A 35 7.47 2.21 16.31
C VAL A 35 8.86 2.59 16.82
N GLY A 36 9.80 2.79 15.89
CA GLY A 36 11.18 3.18 16.19
C GLY A 36 12.17 2.03 16.31
N THR A 37 11.71 0.76 16.32
CA THR A 37 12.65 -0.38 16.24
C THR A 37 13.26 -0.49 14.83
N PRO A 38 14.47 -1.06 14.69
CA PRO A 38 15.08 -1.22 13.36
C PRO A 38 14.24 -2.08 12.41
N GLU A 39 13.52 -3.09 12.91
CA GLU A 39 12.60 -3.94 12.13
C GLU A 39 11.40 -3.14 11.61
N PHE A 40 10.86 -2.23 12.42
CA PHE A 40 9.78 -1.37 11.98
C PHE A 40 10.25 -0.40 10.89
N LEU A 41 11.43 0.20 11.06
CA LEU A 41 11.99 1.13 10.08
C LEU A 41 12.30 0.43 8.76
N SER A 42 12.84 -0.78 8.78
CA SER A 42 13.11 -1.58 7.58
C SER A 42 11.80 -1.95 6.85
N MET A 43 10.77 -2.39 7.59
CA MET A 43 9.43 -2.65 7.06
C MET A 43 8.80 -1.41 6.43
N MET A 44 8.90 -0.25 7.09
CA MET A 44 8.38 1.01 6.54
C MET A 44 9.13 1.45 5.29
N ARG A 45 10.43 1.17 5.18
CA ARG A 45 11.20 1.42 3.96
C ARG A 45 10.72 0.55 2.80
N LEU A 46 10.54 -0.74 3.04
CA LEU A 46 10.00 -1.67 2.03
C LEU A 46 8.58 -1.25 1.58
N ARG A 47 7.73 -0.80 2.52
CA ARG A 47 6.40 -0.27 2.19
C ARG A 47 6.47 0.91 1.21
N LYS A 48 7.37 1.87 1.44
CA LYS A 48 7.56 3.02 0.53
C LYS A 48 7.94 2.59 -0.89
N ILE A 49 8.84 1.61 -0.99
CA ILE A 49 9.37 1.13 -2.28
C ILE A 49 8.32 0.32 -3.04
N TRP A 50 7.72 -0.68 -2.39
CA TRP A 50 6.93 -1.70 -3.07
C TRP A 50 5.43 -1.39 -3.08
N ALA A 51 4.91 -0.80 -2.00
CA ALA A 51 3.47 -0.63 -1.82
C ALA A 51 3.00 0.78 -2.19
N GLU A 52 3.60 1.84 -1.66
CA GLU A 52 3.06 3.20 -1.77
C GLU A 52 2.91 3.66 -3.22
N GLY A 53 3.93 3.48 -4.05
CA GLY A 53 3.88 3.79 -5.48
C GLY A 53 2.88 2.92 -6.25
N SER A 54 2.78 1.63 -5.91
CA SER A 54 1.81 0.73 -6.56
C SER A 54 0.37 1.12 -6.23
N PHE A 55 0.08 1.39 -4.95
CA PHE A 55 -1.27 1.79 -4.52
C PHE A 55 -1.68 3.18 -5.01
N SER A 56 -0.75 4.12 -5.16
CA SER A 56 -1.08 5.44 -5.73
C SER A 56 -1.52 5.32 -7.20
N VAL A 57 -0.82 4.50 -7.99
CA VAL A 57 -1.20 4.20 -9.39
C VAL A 57 -2.54 3.47 -9.42
N LEU A 58 -2.73 2.44 -8.59
CA LEU A 58 -4.01 1.70 -8.55
C LEU A 58 -5.21 2.60 -8.22
N LYS A 59 -5.05 3.54 -7.28
CA LYS A 59 -6.11 4.50 -6.94
C LYS A 59 -6.38 5.47 -8.09
N ARG A 60 -5.34 5.99 -8.74
CA ARG A 60 -5.45 6.98 -9.82
C ARG A 60 -6.00 6.39 -11.11
N GLU A 61 -5.49 5.23 -11.51
CA GLU A 61 -5.67 4.69 -12.86
C GLU A 61 -6.59 3.46 -12.91
N HIS A 62 -6.72 2.72 -11.80
CA HIS A 62 -7.44 1.43 -11.78
C HIS A 62 -8.62 1.41 -10.81
N CYS A 63 -9.22 2.57 -10.56
CA CYS A 63 -10.50 2.72 -9.86
C CYS A 63 -10.63 2.07 -8.47
N ILE A 64 -9.53 1.73 -7.79
CA ILE A 64 -9.60 1.14 -6.43
C ILE A 64 -10.23 2.12 -5.42
N SER A 65 -10.16 3.44 -5.65
CA SER A 65 -10.85 4.42 -4.82
C SER A 65 -12.37 4.52 -5.08
N LYS A 66 -12.85 3.90 -6.16
CA LYS A 66 -14.23 3.97 -6.65
C LYS A 66 -14.72 2.57 -7.06
N ILE A 67 -14.55 1.59 -6.17
CA ILE A 67 -15.05 0.21 -6.35
C ILE A 67 -16.54 0.26 -6.66
N ARG A 68 -16.96 -0.44 -7.72
CA ARG A 68 -18.32 -0.34 -8.27
C ARG A 68 -19.22 -1.49 -7.80
N LYS A 69 -18.65 -2.67 -7.57
CA LYS A 69 -19.35 -3.84 -7.03
C LYS A 69 -19.59 -3.72 -5.52
N ARG A 70 -20.75 -4.17 -5.06
CA ARG A 70 -21.13 -4.25 -3.63
C ARG A 70 -20.75 -5.60 -3.03
N GLY A 71 -20.35 -5.60 -1.76
CA GLY A 71 -19.96 -6.81 -1.02
C GLY A 71 -18.46 -7.10 -1.06
N ILE A 72 -17.94 -7.70 0.01
CA ILE A 72 -16.49 -7.90 0.21
C ILE A 72 -15.89 -8.79 -0.88
N LEU A 73 -16.58 -9.88 -1.26
CA LEU A 73 -16.10 -10.81 -2.29
C LEU A 73 -15.96 -10.12 -3.65
N ALA A 74 -17.00 -9.38 -4.04
CA ALA A 74 -17.03 -8.70 -5.33
C ALA A 74 -16.06 -7.50 -5.39
N ALA A 75 -15.90 -6.78 -4.28
CA ALA A 75 -14.86 -5.75 -4.14
C ALA A 75 -13.44 -6.33 -4.21
N THR A 76 -13.24 -7.54 -3.67
CA THR A 76 -11.95 -8.25 -3.74
C THR A 76 -11.63 -8.63 -5.18
N GLU A 77 -12.61 -9.14 -5.93
CA GLU A 77 -12.47 -9.45 -7.35
C GLU A 77 -12.05 -8.23 -8.18
N GLU A 78 -12.70 -7.07 -8.00
CA GLU A 78 -12.29 -5.83 -8.68
C GLU A 78 -10.86 -5.41 -8.35
N CYS A 79 -10.48 -5.49 -7.07
CA CYS A 79 -9.12 -5.17 -6.64
C CYS A 79 -8.08 -6.11 -7.26
N LEU A 80 -8.38 -7.40 -7.38
CA LEU A 80 -7.49 -8.38 -8.02
C LEU A 80 -7.34 -8.11 -9.51
N LEU A 81 -8.44 -7.80 -10.21
CA LEU A 81 -8.40 -7.42 -11.63
C LEU A 81 -7.60 -6.13 -11.85
N ALA A 82 -7.77 -5.12 -10.99
CA ALA A 82 -6.99 -3.89 -11.02
C ALA A 82 -5.49 -4.15 -10.83
N ALA A 83 -5.13 -5.00 -9.87
CA ALA A 83 -3.74 -5.40 -9.63
C ALA A 83 -3.14 -6.15 -10.84
N MET A 84 -3.91 -7.07 -11.43
CA MET A 84 -3.52 -7.80 -12.62
C MET A 84 -3.27 -6.87 -13.80
N ALA A 85 -4.18 -5.92 -14.05
CA ALA A 85 -4.03 -4.92 -15.11
C ALA A 85 -2.75 -4.08 -14.93
N LEU A 86 -2.43 -3.68 -13.69
CA LEU A 86 -1.19 -2.96 -13.40
C LEU A 86 0.05 -3.83 -13.69
N ASN A 87 0.04 -5.10 -13.30
CA ASN A 87 1.15 -6.02 -13.56
C ASN A 87 1.35 -6.25 -15.06
N LEU A 88 0.28 -6.44 -15.83
CA LEU A 88 0.34 -6.55 -17.29
C LEU A 88 0.90 -5.28 -17.93
N LYS A 89 0.48 -4.09 -17.47
CA LYS A 89 1.02 -2.80 -17.93
C LYS A 89 2.53 -2.69 -17.69
N ARG A 90 3.02 -3.18 -16.55
CA ARG A 90 4.46 -3.23 -16.22
C ARG A 90 5.21 -4.19 -17.14
N MET A 91 4.67 -5.40 -17.37
CA MET A 91 5.27 -6.36 -18.30
C MET A 91 5.37 -5.78 -19.71
N ALA A 92 4.28 -5.22 -20.24
CA ALA A 92 4.26 -4.59 -21.55
C ALA A 92 5.30 -3.47 -21.67
N LYS A 93 5.41 -2.61 -20.64
CA LYS A 93 6.44 -1.56 -20.60
C LYS A 93 7.86 -2.13 -20.67
N CYS A 94 8.14 -3.19 -19.91
CA CYS A 94 9.45 -3.86 -19.94
C CYS A 94 9.75 -4.43 -21.33
N HIS A 95 8.80 -5.17 -21.91
CA HIS A 95 8.96 -5.75 -23.25
C HIS A 95 9.18 -4.69 -24.32
N LEU A 96 8.36 -3.64 -24.35
CA LEU A 96 8.53 -2.53 -25.29
C LEU A 96 9.88 -1.84 -25.10
N SER A 97 10.29 -1.58 -23.85
CA SER A 97 11.59 -0.96 -23.57
C SER A 97 12.78 -1.82 -24.00
N ALA A 98 12.64 -3.15 -23.89
CA ALA A 98 13.65 -4.09 -24.36
C ALA A 98 13.71 -4.09 -25.89
N ILE A 99 12.57 -4.14 -26.58
CA ILE A 99 12.51 -4.07 -28.05
C ILE A 99 13.19 -2.78 -28.53
N PHE A 100 12.81 -1.62 -28.00
CA PHE A 100 13.44 -0.34 -28.41
C PHE A 100 14.94 -0.27 -28.13
N ARG A 101 15.43 -0.96 -27.09
CA ARG A 101 16.86 -0.98 -26.75
C ARG A 101 17.66 -1.94 -27.60
N TYR A 102 17.13 -3.13 -27.88
CA TYR A 102 17.88 -4.21 -28.52
C TYR A 102 17.67 -4.28 -30.04
N LEU A 103 16.50 -3.88 -30.56
CA LEU A 103 16.20 -3.89 -31.99
C LEU A 103 17.23 -3.10 -32.84
N PRO A 104 17.71 -1.91 -32.42
CA PRO A 104 18.76 -1.20 -33.16
C PRO A 104 20.09 -1.95 -33.17
N ILE A 105 20.45 -2.61 -32.06
CA ILE A 105 21.69 -3.40 -31.95
C ILE A 105 21.64 -4.59 -32.91
N TYR A 106 20.52 -5.31 -32.96
CA TYR A 106 20.33 -6.42 -33.89
C TYR A 106 20.28 -5.95 -35.35
N TYR A 107 19.65 -4.82 -35.64
CA TYR A 107 19.59 -4.27 -36.99
C TYR A 107 20.97 -3.80 -37.48
N SER A 108 21.76 -3.15 -36.63
CA SER A 108 23.14 -2.74 -36.94
C SER A 108 24.09 -3.94 -37.07
N ALA A 109 23.95 -4.98 -36.24
CA ALA A 109 24.74 -6.21 -36.36
C ALA A 109 24.36 -7.04 -37.61
N GLY A 110 23.09 -7.03 -38.00
CA GLY A 110 22.61 -7.62 -39.25
C GLY A 110 23.14 -6.90 -40.49
N ALA A 111 23.29 -5.57 -40.43
CA ALA A 111 23.90 -4.79 -41.51
C ALA A 111 25.42 -5.04 -41.67
N THR A 112 26.13 -5.45 -40.61
CA THR A 112 27.55 -5.86 -40.69
C THR A 112 27.75 -7.26 -41.26
N MET A 113 26.73 -8.12 -41.19
CA MET A 113 26.72 -9.45 -41.82
C MET A 113 26.03 -9.37 -43.19
N GLY A 114 26.58 -8.52 -44.07
CA GLY A 114 26.18 -8.51 -45.48
C GLY A 114 26.43 -9.89 -46.08
N PHE A 115 25.36 -10.65 -46.32
CA PHE A 115 25.41 -11.78 -47.24
C PHE A 115 25.84 -11.22 -48.61
N SER A 116 27.06 -11.55 -49.00
CA SER A 116 27.60 -11.34 -50.35
C SER A 116 26.97 -12.32 -51.34
#